data_AF-F2LAT9-F1
#
_entry.id   AF-F2LAT9-F1
#
_cell.length_a   1.000
_cell.length_b   1.000
_cell.length_c   1.000
_cell.angle_alpha   90.00
_cell.angle_beta   90.00
_cell.angle_gamma   90.00
#
_symmetry.space_group_name_H-M   'P 1'
#
loop_
_entity.id
_entity.type
_entity.pdbx_description
1 polymer ?
#
loop_
_entity_poly.entity_id
_entity_poly.type
_entity_poly.pdbx_seq_one_letter_code
_entity_poly.pdbx_strand_id
1 'polypeptide(L)'
;MEDNNRAPAAPNSSDRDTTNRRRAGFVLPWGEVMDADQIEFWRDHLADIVDELSWLEGWSDTRRTLVLHQCRSGPLGDLIPNFHHFQELLTAARDLDDALRNRWI
;
A
#
# COMPACT_ATOMS: atom_id res chain seq x y z
N MET A 1 -61.03 19.08 19.51
CA MET A 1 -60.84 18.02 18.50
C MET A 1 -60.41 18.74 17.24
N GLU A 2 -59.15 18.80 16.82
CA GLU A 2 -57.88 18.24 17.27
C GLU A 2 -56.77 19.22 16.84
N ASP A 3 -55.75 19.35 17.69
CA ASP A 3 -54.48 20.01 17.39
C ASP A 3 -53.72 19.20 16.33
N ASN A 4 -53.35 19.82 15.20
CA ASN A 4 -52.46 19.22 14.20
C ASN A 4 -51.12 19.96 14.19
N ASN A 5 -50.22 19.50 15.05
CA ASN A 5 -48.87 20.01 15.20
C ASN A 5 -47.89 18.91 14.77
N ARG A 6 -47.25 19.00 13.58
CA ARG A 6 -45.99 18.29 13.30
C ARG A 6 -45.16 18.86 12.13
N ALA A 7 -44.14 19.64 12.54
CA ALA A 7 -42.77 19.80 12.04
C ALA A 7 -42.45 20.17 10.56
N PRO A 8 -41.44 21.06 10.33
CA PRO A 8 -40.98 21.44 9.00
C PRO A 8 -40.22 20.30 8.31
N ALA A 9 -40.41 20.19 6.99
CA ALA A 9 -39.71 19.25 6.11
C ALA A 9 -38.18 19.35 6.29
N ALA A 10 -37.56 18.23 6.66
CA ALA A 10 -36.11 18.11 6.71
C ALA A 10 -35.52 18.26 5.30
N PRO A 11 -34.38 18.94 5.14
CA PRO A 11 -33.65 18.92 3.88
C PRO A 11 -33.23 17.47 3.58
N ASN A 12 -33.61 17.02 2.39
CA ASN A 12 -33.21 15.80 1.70
C ASN A 12 -31.69 15.68 1.61
N SER A 13 -31.07 15.18 2.69
CA SER A 13 -29.67 14.80 2.82
C SER A 13 -29.36 13.49 2.08
N SER A 14 -29.64 13.45 0.78
CA SER A 14 -29.15 12.39 -0.11
C SER A 14 -28.42 12.96 -1.34
N ASP A 15 -27.98 14.21 -1.24
CA ASP A 15 -27.00 14.85 -2.12
C ASP A 15 -25.55 14.40 -1.78
N ARG A 16 -25.38 13.10 -1.52
CA ARG A 16 -24.11 12.46 -1.15
C ARG A 16 -23.99 11.08 -1.80
N ASP A 17 -24.10 11.02 -3.12
CA ASP A 17 -23.61 9.84 -3.86
C ASP A 17 -23.20 10.17 -5.31
N THR A 18 -22.39 11.21 -5.50
CA THR A 18 -21.78 11.53 -6.81
C THR A 18 -20.35 11.02 -6.95
N THR A 19 -19.82 10.30 -5.94
CA THR A 19 -18.45 9.74 -5.95
C THR A 19 -18.39 8.26 -6.30
N ASN A 20 -19.52 7.55 -6.42
CA ASN A 20 -19.58 6.15 -6.85
C ASN A 20 -19.43 5.99 -8.37
N ARG A 21 -18.36 6.55 -8.93
CA ARG A 21 -17.93 6.25 -10.30
C ARG A 21 -17.05 5.00 -10.26
N ARG A 22 -17.69 3.85 -9.99
CA ARG A 22 -17.25 2.48 -10.31
C ARG A 22 -15.74 2.32 -10.51
N ARG A 23 -14.97 2.29 -9.41
CA ARG A 23 -13.63 1.68 -9.45
C ARG A 23 -13.82 0.18 -9.58
N ALA A 24 -13.67 -0.36 -10.77
CA ALA A 24 -13.64 -1.80 -10.96
C ALA A 24 -12.36 -2.31 -10.27
N GLY A 25 -12.51 -2.96 -9.11
CA GLY A 25 -11.38 -3.57 -8.42
C GLY A 25 -10.87 -4.80 -9.15
N PHE A 26 -9.59 -5.10 -8.99
CA PHE A 26 -8.95 -6.30 -9.51
C PHE A 26 -9.12 -7.44 -8.50
N VAL A 27 -9.65 -8.58 -8.96
CA VAL A 27 -9.70 -9.80 -8.16
C VAL A 27 -8.33 -10.45 -8.19
N LEU A 28 -7.70 -10.57 -7.02
CA LEU A 28 -6.40 -11.19 -6.88
C LEU A 28 -6.51 -12.72 -6.79
N PRO A 29 -5.42 -13.48 -7.05
CA PRO A 29 -5.44 -14.94 -7.00
C PRO A 29 -5.91 -15.55 -5.66
N TRP A 30 -5.82 -14.82 -4.55
CA TRP A 30 -6.31 -15.23 -3.22
C TRP A 30 -7.71 -14.68 -2.86
N GLY A 31 -8.43 -14.10 -3.82
CA GLY A 31 -9.83 -13.72 -3.69
C GLY A 31 -10.10 -12.32 -3.14
N GLU A 32 -9.06 -11.56 -2.80
CA GLU A 32 -9.18 -10.16 -2.38
C GLU A 32 -9.38 -9.24 -3.58
N VAL A 33 -10.22 -8.21 -3.43
CA VAL A 33 -10.45 -7.19 -4.45
C VAL A 33 -9.66 -5.95 -4.07
N MET A 34 -8.72 -5.53 -4.92
CA MET A 34 -8.00 -4.27 -4.75
C MET A 34 -8.41 -3.24 -5.79
N ASP A 35 -8.66 -2.02 -5.34
CA ASP A 35 -8.84 -0.89 -6.26
C ASP A 35 -7.47 -0.33 -6.74
N ALA A 36 -7.51 0.58 -7.72
CA ALA A 36 -6.30 1.13 -8.32
C ALA A 36 -5.46 1.91 -7.31
N ASP A 37 -6.09 2.66 -6.39
CA ASP A 37 -5.40 3.44 -5.37
C ASP A 37 -4.68 2.54 -4.37
N GLN A 38 -5.30 1.41 -3.99
CA GLN A 38 -4.67 0.40 -3.13
C GLN A 38 -3.47 -0.23 -3.82
N ILE A 39 -3.57 -0.54 -5.11
CA ILE A 39 -2.44 -1.09 -5.88
C ILE A 39 -1.28 -0.09 -5.93
N GLU A 40 -1.56 1.19 -6.21
CA GLU A 40 -0.55 2.25 -6.24
C GLU A 40 0.11 2.41 -4.87
N PHE A 41 -0.70 2.48 -3.79
CA PHE A 41 -0.22 2.55 -2.42
C PHE A 41 0.75 1.41 -2.08
N TRP A 42 0.38 0.16 -2.39
CA TRP A 42 1.22 -1.01 -2.10
C TRP A 42 2.50 -1.03 -2.95
N ARG A 43 2.43 -0.58 -4.20
CA ARG A 43 3.61 -0.49 -5.07
C ARG A 43 4.61 0.57 -4.60
N ASP A 44 4.11 1.71 -4.12
CA ASP A 44 4.95 2.76 -3.55
C ASP A 44 5.60 2.27 -2.25
N HIS A 45 4.83 1.64 -1.35
CA HIS A 45 5.37 1.08 -0.12
C HIS A 45 6.42 0.00 -0.38
N LEU A 46 6.17 -0.88 -1.36
CA LEU A 46 7.14 -1.88 -1.77
C LEU A 46 8.42 -1.23 -2.34
N ALA A 47 8.28 -0.16 -3.13
CA ALA A 47 9.43 0.58 -3.65
C ALA A 47 10.26 1.22 -2.54
N ASP A 48 9.62 1.81 -1.53
CA ASP A 48 10.30 2.43 -0.39
C ASP A 48 11.10 1.40 0.43
N ILE A 49 10.51 0.23 0.71
CA ILE A 49 11.18 -0.88 1.41
C ILE A 49 12.41 -1.34 0.61
N VAL A 50 12.26 -1.56 -0.70
CA VAL A 50 13.35 -1.99 -1.56
C VAL A 50 14.44 -0.92 -1.65
N ASP A 51 14.07 0.36 -1.66
CA ASP A 51 15.03 1.45 -1.68
C ASP A 51 15.91 1.44 -0.44
N GLU A 52 15.29 1.39 0.74
CA GLU A 52 16.02 1.34 2.02
C GLU A 52 16.89 0.09 2.12
N LEU A 53 16.35 -1.08 1.76
CA LEU A 53 17.11 -2.34 1.75
C LEU A 53 18.34 -2.24 0.84
N SER A 54 18.20 -1.59 -0.32
CA SER A 54 19.30 -1.42 -1.26
C SER A 54 20.45 -0.60 -0.69
N TRP A 55 20.13 0.40 0.16
CA TRP A 55 21.12 1.20 0.88
C TRP A 55 21.82 0.39 1.97
N LEU A 56 21.04 -0.36 2.77
CA LEU A 56 21.58 -1.16 3.87
C LEU A 56 22.48 -2.31 3.38
N GLU A 57 22.12 -2.97 2.29
CA GLU A 57 22.91 -4.07 1.71
C GLU A 57 23.97 -3.61 0.70
N GLY A 58 24.05 -2.31 0.39
CA GLY A 58 25.02 -1.76 -0.56
C GLY A 58 24.86 -2.29 -1.98
N TRP A 59 23.62 -2.36 -2.48
CA TRP A 59 23.35 -2.81 -3.84
C TRP A 59 23.95 -1.87 -4.88
N SER A 60 24.29 -2.43 -6.05
CA SER A 60 24.64 -1.61 -7.21
C SER A 60 23.40 -0.89 -7.76
N ASP A 61 23.60 0.29 -8.33
CA ASP A 61 22.52 1.07 -8.97
C ASP A 61 21.77 0.26 -10.03
N THR A 62 22.48 -0.58 -10.79
CA THR A 62 21.87 -1.48 -11.79
C THR A 62 20.92 -2.48 -11.13
N ARG A 63 21.33 -3.11 -10.03
CA ARG A 63 20.48 -4.07 -9.30
C ARG A 63 19.28 -3.35 -8.70
N ARG A 64 19.50 -2.24 -8.00
CA ARG A 64 18.44 -1.42 -7.40
C ARG A 64 17.39 -1.00 -8.44
N THR A 65 17.83 -0.47 -9.57
CA THR A 65 16.94 -0.03 -10.66
C THR A 65 16.10 -1.19 -11.22
N LEU A 66 16.72 -2.35 -11.45
CA LEU A 66 16.02 -3.53 -11.95
C LEU A 66 14.93 -4.01 -10.99
N VAL A 67 15.25 -4.11 -9.69
CA VAL A 67 14.29 -4.57 -8.68
C VAL A 67 13.15 -3.54 -8.51
N LEU A 68 13.46 -2.24 -8.42
CA LEU A 68 12.44 -1.19 -8.34
C LEU A 68 11.50 -1.18 -9.55
N HIS A 69 12.03 -1.42 -10.75
CA HIS A 69 11.20 -1.54 -11.95
C HIS A 69 10.23 -2.72 -11.85
N GLN A 70 10.72 -3.87 -11.36
CA GLN A 70 9.90 -5.06 -11.15
C GLN A 70 8.82 -4.83 -10.08
N CYS A 71 9.12 -4.13 -8.99
CA CYS A 71 8.15 -3.79 -7.95
C CYS A 71 7.00 -2.92 -8.49
N ARG A 72 7.32 -1.95 -9.35
CA ARG A 72 6.33 -1.02 -9.91
C ARG A 72 5.51 -1.62 -11.06
N SER A 73 6.11 -2.52 -11.84
CA SER A 73 5.51 -3.01 -13.10
C SER A 73 5.12 -4.48 -13.06
N GLY A 74 5.47 -5.19 -11.98
CA GLY A 74 5.28 -6.63 -11.85
C GLY A 74 3.81 -7.06 -11.70
N PRO A 75 3.57 -8.38 -11.73
CA PRO A 75 2.24 -8.95 -11.59
C PRO A 75 1.58 -8.58 -10.25
N LEU A 76 0.29 -8.27 -10.27
CA LEU A 76 -0.45 -7.93 -9.04
C LEU A 76 -0.53 -9.11 -8.06
N GLY A 77 -0.50 -10.35 -8.57
CA GLY A 77 -0.46 -11.55 -7.74
C GLY A 77 0.80 -11.66 -6.88
N ASP A 78 1.88 -10.98 -7.26
CA ASP A 78 3.13 -11.04 -6.49
C ASP A 78 3.29 -9.83 -5.56
N LEU A 79 2.36 -8.86 -5.60
CA LEU A 79 2.51 -7.59 -4.88
C LEU A 79 2.63 -7.79 -3.36
N ILE A 80 1.65 -8.48 -2.76
CA ILE A 80 1.64 -8.77 -1.32
C ILE A 80 2.70 -9.79 -0.92
N PRO A 81 2.91 -10.91 -1.65
CA PRO A 81 4.01 -11.82 -1.38
C PRO A 81 5.39 -11.13 -1.41
N ASN A 82 5.66 -10.30 -2.41
CA ASN A 82 6.91 -9.54 -2.49
C ASN A 82 7.02 -8.54 -1.35
N PHE A 83 5.94 -7.84 -1.00
CA PHE A 83 5.93 -6.92 0.14
C PHE A 83 6.38 -7.63 1.42
N HIS A 84 5.78 -8.77 1.76
CA HIS A 84 6.18 -9.55 2.94
C HIS A 84 7.64 -10.00 2.86
N HIS A 85 8.06 -10.55 1.71
CA HIS A 85 9.44 -11.00 1.53
C HIS A 85 10.46 -9.87 1.76
N PHE A 86 10.26 -8.70 1.14
CA PHE A 86 11.19 -7.58 1.30
C PHE A 86 11.11 -6.94 2.68
N GLN A 87 9.95 -6.97 3.34
CA GLN A 87 9.81 -6.50 4.71
C GLN A 87 10.61 -7.37 5.70
N GLU A 88 10.61 -8.69 5.51
CA GLU A 88 11.43 -9.62 6.30
C GLU A 88 12.93 -9.34 6.11
N LEU A 89 13.36 -9.16 4.86
CA LEU A 89 14.74 -8.80 4.54
C LEU A 89 15.16 -7.46 5.15
N LEU A 90 14.30 -6.44 5.06
CA LEU A 90 14.56 -5.13 5.63
C LEU A 90 14.69 -5.18 7.15
N THR A 91 13.84 -5.96 7.82
CA THR A 91 13.93 -6.17 9.27
C THR A 91 15.27 -6.79 9.65
N ALA A 92 15.70 -7.85 8.96
CA ALA A 92 16.98 -8.49 9.20
C ALA A 92 18.18 -7.55 8.91
N ALA A 93 18.10 -6.74 7.86
CA ALA A 93 19.14 -5.80 7.49
C ALA A 93 19.30 -4.68 8.53
N ARG A 94 18.19 -4.15 9.07
CA ARG A 94 18.20 -3.16 10.16
C ARG A 94 18.79 -3.72 11.44
N ASP A 95 18.38 -4.92 11.84
CA ASP A 95 18.94 -5.59 13.03
C ASP A 95 20.45 -5.78 12.92
N LEU A 96 20.94 -6.11 11.72
CA LEU A 96 22.38 -6.23 11.46
C LEU A 96 23.09 -4.87 11.51
N ASP A 97 22.54 -3.83 10.88
CA ASP A 97 23.11 -2.47 10.92
C ASP A 97 23.21 -1.96 12.36
N ASP A 98 22.14 -2.13 13.15
CA ASP A 98 22.11 -1.76 14.56
C ASP A 98 23.15 -2.55 15.39
N ALA A 99 23.27 -3.85 15.16
CA ALA A 99 24.28 -4.68 15.82
C ALA A 99 25.71 -4.23 15.47
N LEU A 100 25.97 -3.85 14.21
CA LEU A 100 27.26 -3.33 13.78
C LEU A 100 27.56 -1.96 14.37
N ARG A 101 26.57 -1.06 14.46
CA ARG A 101 26.72 0.26 15.09
C ARG A 101 27.03 0.14 16.58
N ASN A 102 26.33 -0.74 17.29
CA ASN A 102 26.48 -0.93 18.73
C ASN A 102 27.76 -1.70 19.13
N ARG A 103 28.44 -2.35 18.19
CA ARG A 103 29.67 -3.13 18.44
C ARG A 103 30.91 -2.26 18.67
N TRP A 104 30.88 -0.98 18.29
CA TRP A 104 32.03 -0.08 18.35
C TRP A 104 31.88 1.06 19.37
N ILE A 105 30.91 0.94 20.29
CA ILE A 105 30.74 1.79 21.48
C ILE A 105 31.29 1.04 22.69
#